data_AF-A0A4R2NUY8-F1
#
_entry.id   AF-A0A4R2NUY8-F1
#
_cell.length_a   1.000
_cell.length_b   1.000
_cell.length_c   1.000
_cell.angle_alpha   90.00
_cell.angle_beta   90.00
_cell.angle_gamma   90.00
#
_symmetry.space_group_name_H-M   'P 1'
#
loop_
_entity.id
_entity.type
_entity.pdbx_description
1 polymer ?
#
loop_
_entity_poly.entity_id
_entity_poly.type
_entity_poly.pdbx_seq_one_letter_code
_entity_poly.pdbx_strand_id
1 'polypeptide(L)'
;MRTGIWLDRQNAFIVKIDQDVESLVVLKSELDNKDFEKDLNQLKEYSNSILHEVDNTEELVLVGQEEMLEHFHKHIESTNKNLFNKVIAIREEDNITENQIKSYVKDFFKKEIKV
;
A
#
# COMPACT_ATOMS: atom_id res chain seq x y z
N MET A 1 -11.67 -0.90 -9.84
CA MET A 1 -10.20 -0.78 -9.84
C MET A 1 -9.63 -1.53 -8.65
N ARG A 2 -8.60 -2.36 -8.87
CA ARG A 2 -7.92 -3.16 -7.85
C ARG A 2 -6.54 -2.61 -7.56
N THR A 3 -6.16 -2.50 -6.30
CA THR A 3 -4.87 -1.90 -5.93
C THR A 3 -4.12 -2.79 -4.97
N GLY A 4 -2.82 -2.95 -5.22
CA GLY A 4 -1.89 -3.52 -4.26
C GLY A 4 -0.81 -2.50 -3.92
N ILE A 5 -0.48 -2.40 -2.64
CA ILE A 5 0.54 -1.50 -2.12
C ILE A 5 1.62 -2.36 -1.51
N TRP A 6 2.87 -2.07 -1.85
CA TRP A 6 3.98 -2.39 -0.97
C TRP A 6 4.51 -1.13 -0.34
N LEU A 7 4.69 -1.12 0.98
CA LEU A 7 5.29 0.00 1.67
C LEU A 7 6.43 -0.42 2.60
N ASP A 8 7.50 0.36 2.56
CA ASP A 8 8.53 0.40 3.58
C ASP A 8 8.67 1.83 4.13
N ARG A 9 9.71 2.05 4.94
CA ARG A 9 10.02 3.36 5.53
C ARG A 9 10.41 4.43 4.51
N GLN A 10 10.82 4.04 3.31
CA GLN A 10 11.42 4.90 2.29
C GLN A 10 10.51 5.11 1.09
N ASN A 11 9.75 4.11 0.67
CA ASN A 11 8.98 4.08 -0.57
C ASN A 11 7.69 3.26 -0.41
N ALA A 12 6.66 3.71 -1.12
CA ALA A 12 5.45 2.95 -1.36
C ALA A 12 5.32 2.69 -2.86
N PHE A 13 5.30 1.43 -3.25
CA PHE A 13 4.98 0.97 -4.59
C PHE A 13 3.49 0.65 -4.66
N ILE A 14 2.75 1.44 -5.41
CA ILE A 14 1.31 1.29 -5.59
C ILE A 14 1.07 0.75 -6.99
N VAL A 15 0.61 -0.48 -7.08
CA VAL A 15 0.23 -1.14 -8.33
C VAL A 15 -1.28 -1.09 -8.45
N LYS A 16 -1.78 -0.42 -9.49
CA LYS A 16 -3.21 -0.36 -9.80
C LYS A 16 -3.51 -1.19 -11.04
N ILE A 17 -4.58 -1.96 -10.98
CA ILE A 17 -5.09 -2.79 -12.06
C ILE A 17 -6.54 -2.36 -12.33
N ASP A 18 -6.79 -1.87 -13.55
CA ASP A 18 -8.13 -1.53 -14.02
C ASP A 18 -8.39 -2.14 -15.40
N GLN A 19 -9.35 -3.07 -15.49
CA GLN A 19 -9.73 -3.73 -16.75
C GLN A 19 -8.54 -4.16 -17.64
N ASP A 20 -7.53 -4.79 -17.04
CA ASP A 20 -6.25 -5.22 -17.65
C ASP A 20 -5.17 -4.14 -17.90
N VAL A 21 -5.45 -2.87 -17.61
CA VAL A 21 -4.44 -1.81 -17.60
C VAL A 21 -3.75 -1.78 -16.24
N GLU A 22 -2.43 -1.97 -16.26
CA GLU A 22 -1.56 -1.88 -15.09
C GLU A 22 -0.85 -0.51 -15.02
N SER A 23 -0.84 0.09 -13.84
CA SER A 23 -0.05 1.29 -13.56
C SER A 23 0.73 1.11 -12.24
N LEU A 24 1.93 1.69 -12.20
CA LEU A 24 2.76 1.73 -11.01
C LEU A 24 2.97 3.19 -10.62
N VAL A 25 2.65 3.52 -9.38
CA VAL A 25 2.99 4.80 -8.76
C VAL A 25 3.98 4.52 -7.64
N VAL A 26 5.05 5.29 -7.59
CA VAL A 26 6.07 5.20 -6.53
C VAL A 26 6.02 6.48 -5.73
N LEU A 27 5.66 6.38 -4.46
CA LEU A 27 5.70 7.50 -3.53
C LEU A 27 6.93 7.36 -2.64
N LYS A 28 7.73 8.40 -2.53
CA LYS A 28 8.86 8.44 -1.61
C LYS A 28 8.43 9.06 -0.30
N SER A 29 8.89 8.46 0.78
CA SER A 29 8.78 8.98 2.14
C SER A 29 9.79 10.10 2.36
N GLU A 30 9.39 11.14 3.08
CA GLU A 30 10.30 12.21 3.54
C GLU A 30 10.86 11.93 4.95
N LEU A 31 10.63 10.73 5.50
CA LEU A 31 11.14 10.33 6.81
C LEU A 31 12.67 10.41 6.85
N ASP A 32 13.21 11.17 7.80
CA ASP A 32 14.66 11.19 8.03
C ASP A 32 15.07 9.94 8.79
N ASN A 33 16.23 9.38 8.43
CA ASN A 33 16.75 8.12 8.99
C ASN A 33 17.19 8.27 10.45
N LYS A 34 17.10 9.47 11.03
CA LYS A 34 17.68 9.82 12.32
C LYS A 34 16.74 9.64 13.51
N ASP A 35 15.43 9.86 13.39
CA ASP A 35 14.52 9.83 14.54
C ASP A 35 13.07 9.47 14.15
N PHE A 36 12.73 8.17 14.11
CA PHE A 36 11.38 7.68 13.75
C PHE A 36 10.25 8.26 14.64
N GLU A 37 10.53 8.49 15.93
CA GLU A 37 9.55 9.04 16.88
C GLU A 37 9.30 10.55 16.72
N LYS A 38 10.25 11.32 16.18
CA LYS A 38 10.05 12.76 15.92
C LYS A 38 9.24 13.01 14.65
N ASP A 39 9.17 12.02 13.79
CA ASP A 39 8.62 12.17 12.45
C ASP A 39 7.20 11.59 12.31
N LEU A 40 6.44 11.47 13.41
CA LEU A 40 5.03 11.06 13.38
C LEU A 40 4.18 11.91 12.42
N ASN A 41 4.49 13.20 12.27
CA ASN A 41 3.82 14.05 11.28
C ASN A 41 4.18 13.66 9.85
N GLN A 42 5.46 13.41 9.56
CA GLN A 42 5.88 12.97 8.23
C GLN A 42 5.33 11.57 7.89
N LEU A 43 5.27 10.67 8.88
CA LEU A 43 4.66 9.36 8.72
C LEU A 43 3.16 9.48 8.40
N LYS A 44 2.45 10.40 9.06
CA LYS A 44 1.05 10.72 8.75
C LYS A 44 0.89 11.33 7.37
N GLU A 45 1.75 12.27 6.99
CA GLU A 45 1.74 12.91 5.66
C GLU A 45 1.99 11.89 4.57
N TYR A 46 3.01 11.05 4.72
CA TYR A 46 3.28 9.93 3.85
C TYR A 46 2.08 8.98 3.74
N SER A 47 1.49 8.59 4.86
CA SER A 47 0.27 7.77 4.88
C SER A 47 -0.90 8.46 4.18
N ASN A 48 -1.07 9.77 4.35
CA ASN A 48 -2.11 10.54 3.66
C ASN A 48 -1.89 10.61 2.15
N SER A 49 -0.64 10.75 1.70
CA SER A 49 -0.31 10.69 0.27
C SER A 49 -0.66 9.35 -0.34
N ILE A 50 -0.36 8.24 0.36
CA ILE A 50 -0.74 6.90 -0.09
C ILE A 50 -2.28 6.77 -0.13
N LEU A 51 -2.98 7.21 0.92
CA LEU A 51 -4.45 7.19 0.99
C LEU A 51 -5.11 7.94 -0.18
N HIS A 52 -4.58 9.12 -0.52
CA HIS A 52 -5.10 9.92 -1.63
C HIS A 52 -4.97 9.19 -2.96
N GLU A 53 -3.86 8.47 -3.17
CA GLU A 53 -3.62 7.74 -4.42
C GLU A 53 -4.53 6.52 -4.57
N VAL A 54 -5.04 5.94 -3.47
CA VAL A 54 -5.82 4.68 -3.48
C VAL A 54 -7.28 4.84 -3.07
N ASP A 55 -7.77 6.06 -2.91
CA ASP A 55 -9.12 6.38 -2.43
C ASP A 55 -10.26 5.75 -3.25
N ASN A 56 -10.05 5.64 -4.57
CA ASN A 56 -11.01 5.12 -5.55
C ASN A 56 -10.87 3.61 -5.81
N THR A 57 -10.03 2.90 -5.05
CA THR A 57 -9.91 1.44 -5.19
C THR A 57 -11.17 0.73 -4.68
N GLU A 58 -11.47 -0.44 -5.22
CA GLU A 58 -12.56 -1.32 -4.76
C GLU A 58 -12.03 -2.41 -3.82
N GLU A 59 -10.84 -2.90 -4.12
CA GLU A 59 -10.12 -3.92 -3.36
C GLU A 59 -8.69 -3.43 -3.13
N LEU A 60 -8.18 -3.64 -1.91
CA LEU A 60 -6.88 -3.18 -1.47
C LEU A 60 -6.09 -4.32 -0.82
N VAL A 61 -4.88 -4.56 -1.32
CA VAL A 61 -3.92 -5.48 -0.72
C VAL A 61 -2.75 -4.68 -0.17
N LEU A 62 -2.40 -4.92 1.10
CA LEU A 62 -1.26 -4.29 1.77
C LEU A 62 -0.11 -5.30 1.89
N VAL A 63 1.09 -4.88 1.50
CA VAL A 63 2.32 -5.67 1.59
C VAL A 63 3.42 -4.78 2.17
N GLY A 64 4.34 -5.29 2.97
CA GLY A 64 5.40 -4.44 3.51
C GLY A 64 6.02 -4.97 4.79
N GLN A 65 6.85 -4.13 5.40
CA GLN A 65 7.43 -4.42 6.72
C GLN A 65 6.35 -4.34 7.80
N GLU A 66 6.42 -5.23 8.79
CA GLU A 66 5.43 -5.36 9.88
C GLU A 66 5.11 -4.01 10.53
N GLU A 67 6.13 -3.25 10.94
CA GLU A 67 6.01 -1.92 11.54
C GLU A 67 5.18 -0.97 10.66
N MET A 68 5.55 -0.86 9.38
CA MET A 68 4.89 0.06 8.45
C MET A 68 3.46 -0.36 8.13
N LEU A 69 3.21 -1.67 8.01
CA LEU A 69 1.87 -2.22 7.82
C LEU A 69 0.96 -1.92 8.99
N GLU A 70 1.42 -2.12 10.23
CA GLU A 70 0.64 -1.82 11.41
C GLU A 70 0.26 -0.33 11.48
N HIS A 71 1.24 0.55 11.26
CA HIS A 71 1.02 1.99 11.29
C HIS A 71 0.03 2.43 10.22
N PHE A 72 0.22 1.96 8.98
CA PHE A 72 -0.64 2.35 7.88
C PHE A 72 -2.05 1.78 8.01
N HIS A 73 -2.19 0.52 8.46
CA HIS A 73 -3.48 -0.10 8.71
C HIS A 73 -4.29 0.64 9.78
N LYS A 74 -3.65 0.98 10.92
CA LYS A 74 -4.26 1.81 11.98
C LYS A 74 -4.63 3.20 11.46
N HIS A 75 -3.78 3.80 10.62
CA HIS A 75 -4.06 5.10 9.99
C HIS A 75 -5.31 5.03 9.12
N ILE A 76 -5.40 4.06 8.20
CA ILE A 76 -6.59 3.85 7.35
C ILE A 76 -7.85 3.67 8.20
N GLU A 77 -7.80 2.83 9.24
CA GLU A 77 -8.93 2.57 10.15
C GLU A 77 -9.46 3.87 10.77
N SER A 78 -8.53 4.74 11.18
CA SER A 78 -8.84 6.00 11.84
C SER A 78 -9.33 7.10 10.89
N THR A 79 -8.88 7.10 9.62
CA THR A 79 -9.16 8.19 8.67
C THR A 79 -10.24 7.87 7.66
N ASN A 80 -10.31 6.63 7.17
CA ASN A 80 -11.18 6.24 6.06
C ASN A 80 -11.71 4.80 6.24
N LYS A 81 -12.81 4.66 7.00
CA LYS A 81 -13.49 3.38 7.21
C LYS A 81 -13.96 2.69 5.94
N ASN A 82 -14.31 3.46 4.89
CA ASN A 82 -14.73 2.88 3.63
C ASN A 82 -13.56 2.14 2.98
N LEU A 83 -12.40 2.79 2.90
CA LEU A 83 -11.18 2.17 2.38
C LEU A 83 -10.69 1.02 3.27
N PHE A 84 -10.79 1.17 4.60
CA PHE A 84 -10.45 0.11 5.55
C PHE A 84 -11.21 -1.20 5.25
N ASN A 85 -12.52 -1.11 4.99
CA ASN A 85 -13.34 -2.27 4.65
C ASN A 85 -13.01 -2.90 3.30
N LYS A 86 -12.22 -2.21 2.46
CA LYS A 86 -11.74 -2.71 1.17
C LYS A 86 -10.38 -3.40 1.28
N VAL A 87 -9.73 -3.35 2.45
CA VAL A 87 -8.51 -4.11 2.71
C VAL A 87 -8.88 -5.59 2.78
N ILE A 88 -8.49 -6.33 1.75
CA ILE A 88 -8.82 -7.77 1.63
C ILE A 88 -7.67 -8.68 2.05
N ALA A 89 -6.44 -8.14 2.10
CA ALA A 89 -5.27 -8.87 2.55
C ALA A 89 -4.17 -7.94 3.06
N ILE A 90 -3.43 -8.43 4.07
CA ILE A 90 -2.23 -7.80 4.62
C ILE A 90 -1.15 -8.88 4.64
N ARG A 91 0.04 -8.58 4.11
CA ARG A 91 1.14 -9.53 4.01
C ARG A 91 2.47 -8.89 4.38
N GLU A 92 3.16 -9.48 5.33
CA GLU A 92 4.51 -9.09 5.67
C GLU A 92 5.51 -9.54 4.59
N GLU A 93 6.34 -8.62 4.12
CA GLU A 93 7.42 -8.88 3.17
C GLU A 93 8.45 -7.73 3.21
N ASP A 94 9.66 -8.04 3.68
CA ASP A 94 10.66 -7.03 4.04
C ASP A 94 11.31 -6.33 2.86
N ASN A 95 11.43 -7.02 1.72
CA ASN A 95 12.15 -6.52 0.57
C ASN A 95 11.57 -7.07 -0.72
N ILE A 96 10.95 -6.20 -1.51
CA ILE A 96 10.50 -6.54 -2.84
C ILE A 96 10.90 -5.46 -3.85
N THR A 97 11.19 -5.91 -5.05
CA THR A 97 11.40 -5.04 -6.20
C THR A 97 10.08 -4.65 -6.86
N GLU A 98 10.11 -3.59 -7.68
CA GLU A 98 8.97 -3.16 -8.48
C GLU A 98 8.35 -4.28 -9.33
N ASN A 99 9.17 -5.16 -9.88
CA ASN A 99 8.69 -6.28 -10.69
C ASN A 99 8.03 -7.35 -9.82
N GLN A 100 8.55 -7.60 -8.62
CA GLN A 100 7.98 -8.56 -7.68
C GLN A 100 6.63 -8.11 -7.16
N ILE A 101 6.45 -6.82 -6.81
CA ILE A 101 5.13 -6.32 -6.40
C ILE A 101 4.11 -6.40 -7.53
N LYS A 102 4.51 -6.03 -8.75
CA LYS A 102 3.62 -6.15 -9.93
C LYS A 102 3.17 -7.58 -10.15
N SER A 103 4.11 -8.53 -10.14
CA SER A 103 3.80 -9.96 -10.26
C SER A 103 2.90 -10.43 -9.13
N TYR A 104 3.20 -10.05 -7.89
CA TYR A 104 2.40 -10.43 -6.73
C TYR A 104 0.95 -9.94 -6.85
N VAL A 105 0.74 -8.66 -7.12
CA VAL A 105 -0.59 -8.05 -7.22
C VAL A 105 -1.38 -8.67 -8.38
N LYS A 106 -0.72 -8.90 -9.53
CA LYS A 106 -1.32 -9.62 -10.65
C LYS A 106 -1.74 -11.03 -10.28
N ASP A 107 -0.86 -11.80 -9.66
CA ASP A 107 -1.13 -13.19 -9.31
C ASP A 107 -2.22 -13.30 -8.24
N PHE A 108 -2.23 -12.37 -7.29
CA PHE A 108 -3.26 -12.24 -6.27
C PHE A 108 -4.65 -12.07 -6.91
N PHE A 109 -4.81 -11.09 -7.80
CA PHE A 109 -6.11 -10.77 -8.41
C PHE A 109 -6.49 -11.68 -9.60
N LYS A 110 -5.53 -12.35 -10.23
CA LYS A 110 -5.81 -13.41 -11.23
C LYS A 110 -6.44 -14.65 -10.60
N LYS A 111 -6.05 -14.97 -9.36
CA LYS A 111 -6.52 -16.18 -8.67
C LYS A 111 -8.02 -16.12 -8.31
N GLU A 112 -8.61 -14.91 -8.32
CA GLU A 112 -10.04 -14.67 -8.11
C GLU A 112 -10.89 -14.85 -9.38
N ILE A 113 -10.28 -14.99 -10.57
CA ILE A 113 -10.96 -15.40 -11.79
C ILE A 113 -10.82 -16.92 -11.95
N LYS A 114 -11.50 -17.67 -11.08
CA LYS A 114 -11.84 -19.06 -11.39
C LYS A 114 -13.33 -19.13 -11.68
N VAL A 115 -13.61 -19.31 -12.98
CA VAL A 115 -14.89 -19.68 -13.58
C VAL A 115 -15.55 -20.82 -12.83
#